data_AF-A0AA85J402-F1
#
_entry.id   AF-A0AA85J402-F1
#
_cell.length_a   1.000
_cell.length_b   1.000
_cell.length_c   1.000
_cell.angle_alpha   90.00
_cell.angle_beta   90.00
_cell.angle_gamma   90.00
#
_symmetry.space_group_name_H-M   'P 1'
#
loop_
_entity.id
_entity.type
_entity.pdbx_description
1 polymer ?
#
loop_
_entity_poly.entity_id
_entity_poly.type
_entity_poly.pdbx_seq_one_letter_code
_entity_poly.pdbx_strand_id
1 'polypeptide(L)'
;MMQKIMDYRKTLKFPPSSEITDSAIDLIESLIVTPSKRLTYADVVMHPFFKDVDFAALREVTPPYLPPVGELDDFSNFSSGGSRTRDKPTSTTTREI
;
A
#
# COMPACT_ATOMS: atom_id res chain seq x y z
N MET A 1 17.52 -14.46 6.39
CA MET A 1 16.64 -13.49 5.70
C MET A 1 16.98 -13.34 4.23
N MET A 2 18.25 -13.06 3.88
CA MET A 2 18.65 -12.82 2.47
C MET A 2 18.38 -14.00 1.52
N GLN A 3 18.51 -15.24 1.98
CA GLN A 3 18.24 -16.43 1.16
C GLN A 3 16.81 -16.45 0.58
N LYS A 4 15.81 -16.00 1.36
CA LYS A 4 14.43 -15.92 0.86
C LYS A 4 14.27 -14.91 -0.27
N ILE A 5 15.02 -13.81 -0.24
CA ILE A 5 14.98 -12.76 -1.26
C ILE A 5 15.66 -13.25 -2.54
N MET A 6 16.81 -13.92 -2.42
CA MET A 6 17.52 -14.46 -3.58
C MET A 6 16.73 -15.60 -4.24
N ASP A 7 16.10 -16.47 -3.44
CA ASP A 7 15.28 -17.59 -3.90
C ASP A 7 13.79 -17.23 -4.05
N TYR A 8 13.45 -15.96 -4.32
CA TYR A 8 12.07 -15.45 -4.33
C TYR A 8 11.10 -16.31 -5.16
N ARG A 9 11.56 -16.90 -6.27
CA ARG A 9 10.75 -17.76 -7.14
C ARG A 9 10.16 -18.98 -6.42
N LYS A 10 10.84 -19.47 -5.36
CA LYS A 10 10.39 -20.61 -4.55
C LYS A 10 9.71 -20.15 -3.27
N THR A 11 10.14 -19.02 -2.72
CA THR A 11 9.80 -18.58 -1.35
C THR A 11 8.68 -17.56 -1.32
N LEU A 12 8.39 -16.85 -2.42
CA LEU A 12 7.23 -15.98 -2.55
C LEU A 12 5.97 -16.85 -2.60
N LYS A 13 5.16 -16.75 -1.56
CA LYS A 13 3.90 -17.47 -1.38
C LYS A 13 2.89 -16.55 -0.72
N PHE A 14 1.66 -16.57 -1.23
CA PHE A 14 0.53 -15.84 -0.65
C PHE A 14 -0.21 -16.77 0.31
N PRO A 15 -0.40 -16.40 1.59
CA PRO A 15 -1.13 -17.22 2.54
C PRO A 15 -2.60 -17.34 2.14
N PRO A 16 -3.23 -18.52 2.27
CA PRO A 16 -4.62 -18.73 1.85
C PRO A 16 -5.65 -17.93 2.66
N SER A 17 -5.28 -17.46 3.85
CA SER A 17 -6.12 -16.60 4.70
C SER A 17 -6.03 -15.11 4.36
N SER A 18 -5.32 -14.72 3.30
CA SER A 18 -5.15 -13.32 2.94
C SER A 18 -6.24 -12.90 1.95
N GLU A 19 -6.96 -11.82 2.27
CA GLU A 19 -7.91 -11.19 1.34
C GLU A 19 -7.15 -10.36 0.30
N ILE A 20 -6.57 -11.03 -0.70
CA ILE A 20 -5.78 -10.41 -1.77
C ILE A 20 -6.47 -10.74 -3.10
N THR A 21 -6.69 -9.73 -3.94
CA THR A 21 -7.27 -9.90 -5.27
C THR A 21 -6.26 -10.50 -6.25
N ASP A 22 -6.75 -11.19 -7.28
CA ASP A 22 -5.89 -11.75 -8.33
C ASP A 22 -5.03 -10.67 -9.02
N SER A 23 -5.59 -9.47 -9.24
CA SER A 23 -4.86 -8.33 -9.80
C SER A 23 -3.75 -7.81 -8.89
N ALA A 24 -3.89 -7.94 -7.57
CA ALA A 24 -2.84 -7.58 -6.62
C ALA A 24 -1.72 -8.63 -6.59
N ILE A 25 -2.08 -9.91 -6.66
CA ILE A 25 -1.12 -11.01 -6.79
C ILE A 25 -0.28 -10.83 -8.06
N ASP A 26 -0.94 -10.60 -9.19
CA ASP A 26 -0.30 -10.41 -10.49
C ASP A 26 0.66 -9.20 -10.49
N LEU A 27 0.25 -8.08 -9.87
CA LEU A 27 1.12 -6.91 -9.71
C LEU A 27 2.37 -7.25 -8.89
N ILE A 28 2.21 -7.95 -7.76
CA ILE A 28 3.32 -8.31 -6.87
C ILE A 28 4.29 -9.25 -7.58
N GLU A 29 3.79 -10.28 -8.27
CA GLU A 29 4.62 -11.22 -9.02
C GLU A 29 5.36 -10.56 -10.20
N SER A 30 4.72 -9.58 -10.85
CA SER A 30 5.30 -8.81 -11.95
C SER A 30 6.37 -7.79 -11.49
N LEU A 31 6.34 -7.39 -10.21
CA LEU A 31 7.37 -6.54 -9.59
C LEU A 31 8.52 -7.36 -9.00
N ILE A 32 8.22 -8.48 -8.34
CA ILE A 32 9.19 -9.39 -7.72
C ILE A 32 9.66 -10.42 -8.76
N VAL A 33 10.37 -9.91 -9.77
CA VAL A 33 10.94 -10.69 -10.86
C VAL A 33 12.36 -10.21 -11.18
N THR A 34 13.06 -10.91 -12.08
CA THR A 34 14.35 -10.47 -12.62
C THR A 34 14.26 -9.07 -13.21
N PRO A 35 15.29 -8.22 -13.04
CA PRO A 35 15.24 -6.83 -13.51
C PRO A 35 14.81 -6.64 -14.96
N SER A 36 15.24 -7.54 -15.86
CA SER A 36 14.91 -7.49 -17.30
C SER A 36 13.43 -7.76 -17.64
N LYS A 37 12.65 -8.29 -16.70
CA LYS A 37 11.21 -8.60 -16.88
C LYS A 37 10.31 -7.75 -15.97
N ARG A 38 10.90 -6.93 -15.11
CA ARG A 38 10.15 -6.12 -14.16
C ARG A 38 9.38 -5.06 -14.93
N LEU A 39 8.13 -4.82 -14.51
CA LEU A 39 7.30 -3.75 -15.06
C LEU A 39 8.03 -2.41 -15.07
N THR A 40 7.88 -1.68 -16.18
CA THR A 40 8.30 -0.28 -16.24
C THR A 40 7.26 0.61 -15.54
N TYR A 41 7.58 1.89 -15.35
CA TYR A 41 6.63 2.85 -14.79
C TYR A 41 5.30 2.88 -15.58
N ALA A 42 5.38 2.93 -16.91
CA ALA A 42 4.19 2.96 -17.76
C ALA A 42 3.34 1.70 -17.57
N ASP A 43 3.97 0.52 -17.52
CA ASP A 43 3.27 -0.75 -17.32
C ASP A 43 2.61 -0.83 -15.93
N VAL A 44 3.26 -0.27 -14.89
CA VAL A 44 2.69 -0.20 -13.53
C VAL A 44 1.44 0.68 -13.52
N VAL A 45 1.50 1.87 -14.13
CA VAL A 45 0.36 2.81 -14.18
C VAL A 45 -0.82 2.20 -14.94
N MET A 46 -0.56 1.42 -15.99
CA MET A 46 -1.59 0.76 -16.80
C MET A 46 -2.07 -0.58 -16.21
N HIS A 47 -1.51 -1.05 -15.10
CA HIS A 47 -1.82 -2.35 -14.55
C HIS A 47 -3.28 -2.47 -14.10
N PRO A 48 -3.99 -3.59 -14.34
CA PRO A 48 -5.40 -3.76 -13.93
C PRO A 48 -5.69 -3.55 -12.44
N PHE A 49 -4.67 -3.68 -11.60
CA PHE A 49 -4.76 -3.35 -10.17
C PHE A 49 -5.11 -1.88 -9.92
N PHE A 50 -4.64 -0.97 -10.76
CA PHE A 50 -4.85 0.48 -10.64
C PHE A 50 -5.92 1.01 -11.61
N LYS A 51 -6.79 0.14 -12.16
CA LYS A 51 -7.80 0.53 -13.15
C LYS A 51 -8.74 1.66 -12.70
N ASP A 52 -8.97 1.79 -11.40
CA ASP A 52 -9.86 2.77 -10.79
C ASP A 52 -9.09 3.98 -10.22
N VAL A 53 -7.78 4.07 -10.48
CA VAL A 53 -6.90 5.14 -9.98
C VAL A 53 -6.56 6.10 -11.12
N ASP A 54 -7.00 7.35 -10.99
CA ASP A 54 -6.50 8.44 -11.82
C ASP A 54 -5.19 8.98 -11.22
N PHE A 55 -4.06 8.57 -11.77
CA PHE A 55 -2.74 9.02 -11.33
C PHE A 55 -2.47 10.52 -11.59
N ALA A 56 -3.18 11.15 -12.53
CA ALA A 56 -3.01 12.58 -12.80
C ALA A 56 -3.67 13.44 -11.71
N ALA A 57 -4.84 13.01 -11.23
CA ALA A 57 -5.61 13.70 -10.19
C ALA A 57 -5.34 13.17 -8.76
N LEU A 58 -4.46 12.18 -8.58
CA LEU A 58 -4.27 11.47 -7.31
C LEU A 58 -4.03 12.38 -6.09
N ARG A 59 -3.36 13.52 -6.27
CA ARG A 59 -3.08 14.48 -5.19
C ARG A 59 -4.29 15.32 -4.77
N GLU A 60 -5.32 15.38 -5.61
CA GLU A 60 -6.55 16.14 -5.37
C GLU A 60 -7.61 15.28 -4.67
N VAL A 61 -7.46 13.95 -4.73
CA VAL A 61 -8.36 13.00 -4.06
C VAL A 61 -8.12 13.03 -2.55
N THR A 62 -9.20 12.94 -1.77
CA THR A 62 -9.11 12.81 -0.31
C THR A 62 -8.34 11.52 0.05
N PRO A 63 -7.28 11.60 0.87
CA PRO A 63 -6.50 10.41 1.22
C PRO A 63 -7.32 9.45 2.10
N PRO A 64 -7.01 8.15 2.06
CA PRO A 64 -7.71 7.15 2.89
C PRO A 64 -7.47 7.35 4.39
N TYR A 65 -6.40 8.05 4.76
CA TYR A 65 -6.08 8.41 6.13
C TYR A 65 -5.61 9.85 6.18
N LEU A 66 -6.35 10.68 6.92
CA LEU A 66 -5.95 12.04 7.27
C LEU A 66 -5.40 12.00 8.70
N PRO A 67 -4.07 12.05 8.91
CA PRO A 67 -3.51 12.00 10.24
C PRO A 67 -3.99 13.21 11.04
N PRO A 68 -4.49 13.02 12.29
CA PRO A 68 -4.67 14.14 13.18
C PRO A 68 -3.31 14.76 13.45
N VAL A 69 -3.23 16.07 13.27
CA VAL A 69 -2.06 16.88 13.64
C VAL A 69 -2.51 17.89 14.68
N GLY A 70 -1.82 17.92 15.80
CA GLY A 70 -2.05 18.83 16.91
C GLY A 70 -1.24 20.12 16.75
N GLU A 71 -0.33 20.34 17.69
CA GLU A 71 0.53 21.53 17.72
C GLU A 71 1.64 21.48 16.65
N LEU A 72 2.34 22.61 16.47
CA LEU A 72 3.43 22.74 15.50
C LEU A 72 4.52 21.67 15.67
N ASP A 73 4.78 21.26 16.91
CA ASP A 73 5.77 20.25 17.27
C ASP A 73 5.15 18.84 17.44
N ASP A 74 4.01 18.55 16.80
CA ASP A 74 3.35 17.25 16.90
C ASP A 74 4.14 16.13 16.17
N PHE A 75 4.64 15.18 16.96
CA PHE A 75 5.31 13.97 16.50
C PHE A 75 4.51 12.69 16.83
N SER A 76 3.21 12.77 17.12
CA SER A 76 2.32 11.64 17.42
C SER A 76 2.27 10.58 16.32
N ASN A 77 2.44 11.01 15.07
CA ASN A 77 2.55 10.12 13.91
C ASN A 77 3.95 9.48 13.75
N PHE A 78 4.86 9.68 14.70
CA PHE A 78 6.18 9.07 14.78
C PHE A 78 6.29 8.21 16.06
N SER A 79 6.96 7.06 15.99
CA SER A 79 7.18 6.24 17.19
C SER A 79 8.26 6.88 18.06
N SER A 80 7.89 7.50 19.18
CA SER A 80 8.83 7.92 20.22
C SER A 80 9.27 6.70 21.06
N GLY A 81 9.95 5.71 20.46
CA GLY A 81 10.48 4.53 21.17
C GLY A 81 9.46 3.62 21.88
N GLY A 82 8.17 3.99 21.92
CA GLY A 82 7.05 3.23 22.45
C GLY A 82 6.17 2.69 21.33
N SER A 83 5.59 1.51 21.55
CA SER A 83 4.80 0.75 20.57
C SER A 83 3.62 1.58 20.04
N ARG A 84 3.52 1.72 18.72
CA ARG A 84 2.39 2.41 18.07
C ARG A 84 1.14 1.54 18.21
N THR A 85 0.14 2.00 18.96
CA THR A 85 -1.22 1.48 18.79
C THR A 85 -1.82 2.12 17.56
N ARG A 86 -2.09 1.34 16.51
CA ARG A 86 -2.79 1.83 15.31
C ARG A 86 -4.18 2.30 15.73
N ASP A 87 -4.50 3.57 15.49
CA ASP A 87 -5.86 4.06 15.66
C ASP A 87 -6.81 3.29 14.73
N LYS A 88 -7.95 2.86 15.27
CA LYS A 88 -8.97 2.19 14.46
C LYS A 88 -9.58 3.22 13.50
N PRO A 89 -9.90 2.81 12.25
CA PRO A 89 -10.56 3.70 11.31
C PRO A 89 -11.89 4.17 11.91
N THR A 90 -12.04 5.48 12.08
CA THR A 90 -13.29 6.11 12.48
C THR A 90 -14.29 5.97 11.34
N SER A 91 -15.35 5.18 11.56
CA SER A 91 -16.52 5.16 10.69
C SER A 91 -17.03 6.57 10.51
N THR A 92 -17.17 7.00 9.25
CA THR A 92 -17.76 8.28 8.84
C THR A 92 -19.08 8.53 9.55
N THR A 93 -19.12 9.50 10.48
CA THR A 93 -20.37 10.10 10.95
C THR A 93 -20.78 11.16 9.94
N THR A 94 -21.80 10.85 9.16
CA THR A 94 -22.61 11.79 8.37
C THR A 94 -22.94 13.02 9.22
N ARG A 95 -22.51 14.21 8.79
CA ARG A 95 -23.12 15.46 9.24
C ARG A 95 -24.31 15.73 8.34
N GLU A 96 -25.51 15.42 8.82
CA GLU A 96 -26.73 16.05 8.34
C GLU A 96 -26.79 17.47 8.91
N ILE A 97 -26.96 18.42 7.98
CA ILE A 97 -27.50 19.79 8.04
C ILE A 97 -27.54 20.51 9.40
#